data_AF-A0A6A6UWA9-F1
#
_entry.id   AF-A0A6A6UWA9-F1
#
_cell.length_a   1.000
_cell.length_b   1.000
_cell.length_c   1.000
_cell.angle_alpha   90.00
_cell.angle_beta   90.00
_cell.angle_gamma   90.00
#
_symmetry.space_group_name_H-M   'P 1'
#
loop_
_entity.id
_entity.type
_entity.pdbx_description
1 polymer ?
#
loop_
_entity_poly.entity_id
_entity_poly.type
_entity_poly.pdbx_seq_one_letter_code
_entity_poly.pdbx_strand_id
1 'polypeptide(L)'
;MKISTAVSIVLGVQAGSAAVIQTDVQKQPFSEAEALQYFRENPYTLPKNARIMLEAVTKNLPSNLNLRKRQSSEAAAYLGSFWNVITSLGKKKPVASVAEVFAEPSKRYPAEFKAQHKKIRYGPYRIPPTSEKNVEYYMLQATGMTNTLQFGARKPCGQDNCMILDIKAGMEYEDGKAVPNNVTGAWLHHVVLVNMGKEVRDATCDKDSEHIFESGNERSDLKFYSPESGMKSAYHVRKSDSFALNTELMNMEDKEKWVWVTLDYNYIDGFDPEWKEGKIVWISVGPDRCTGKDTNNPFGPTNLTATQQPMRDVFEEYSMPWKTPKDGFLLGANSHLHDGGVETQVYLDNKAVCTSQASYSKDAPAGMSSPGGSMASPSSEMPGGHSHSKRQMGPPAAGHGMGGEHIAHQTHCAFDKPVPLKSGDSMYIKCNYDFRAHAGMKNAKGELDEVMAIAGTLVAFDYDYWQSRNGTRR
;
A
#
# COMPACT_ATOMS: atom_id res chain seq x y z
N MET A 1 30.28 35.34 26.11
CA MET A 1 29.15 36.02 25.41
C MET A 1 28.99 35.37 24.03
N LYS A 2 27.74 35.13 23.62
CA LYS A 2 27.25 33.97 22.85
C LYS A 2 27.63 33.91 21.36
N ILE A 3 28.09 32.73 20.90
CA ILE A 3 27.92 32.22 19.51
C ILE A 3 27.18 30.89 19.64
N SER A 4 25.85 30.95 19.49
CA SER A 4 24.92 29.81 19.63
C SER A 4 23.65 30.13 18.86
N THR A 5 23.67 29.99 17.52
CA THR A 5 22.43 30.02 16.70
C THR A 5 22.54 29.30 15.35
N ALA A 6 23.72 28.91 14.86
CA ALA A 6 23.85 28.43 13.46
C ALA A 6 23.89 26.91 13.26
N VAL A 7 23.86 26.08 14.33
CA VAL A 7 24.00 24.61 14.21
C VAL A 7 22.68 23.86 14.42
N SER A 8 21.60 24.53 14.83
CA SER A 8 20.29 23.90 15.04
C SER A 8 19.42 23.76 13.78
N ILE A 9 19.86 24.26 12.61
CA ILE A 9 19.01 24.32 11.40
C ILE A 9 19.10 23.05 10.56
N VAL A 10 20.19 22.26 10.65
CA VAL A 10 20.35 21.05 9.81
C VAL A 10 19.79 19.78 10.47
N LEU A 11 19.67 19.77 11.81
CA LEU A 11 19.00 18.68 12.55
C LEU A 11 17.53 19.03 12.91
N GLY A 12 17.09 20.27 12.66
CA GLY A 12 15.74 20.75 12.98
C GLY A 12 14.70 20.60 11.87
N VAL A 13 15.08 20.24 10.64
CA VAL A 13 14.15 20.23 9.49
C VAL A 13 13.47 18.86 9.28
N GLN A 14 14.02 17.76 9.85
CA GLN A 14 13.24 16.53 10.05
C GLN A 14 12.27 16.62 11.24
N ALA A 15 12.43 17.60 12.13
CA ALA A 15 11.48 17.87 13.21
C ALA A 15 10.26 18.70 12.75
N GLY A 16 10.26 19.32 11.57
CA GLY A 16 9.12 20.11 11.05
C GLY A 16 7.90 19.30 10.56
N SER A 17 8.09 17.98 10.44
CA SER A 17 7.02 17.00 10.24
C SER A 17 6.85 16.08 11.45
N ALA A 18 7.63 16.30 12.53
CA ALA A 18 7.61 15.52 13.77
C ALA A 18 7.45 16.39 15.03
N ALA A 19 6.96 17.62 14.89
CA ALA A 19 6.67 18.53 16.00
C ALA A 19 5.16 18.78 16.14
N VAL A 20 4.41 17.71 16.39
CA VAL A 20 3.20 17.74 17.24
C VAL A 20 3.27 16.50 18.12
N ILE A 21 3.60 16.72 19.39
CA ILE A 21 3.53 15.80 20.54
C ILE A 21 4.52 14.61 20.50
N GLN A 22 5.79 14.92 20.76
CA GLN A 22 6.66 14.05 21.54
C GLN A 22 6.17 14.02 23.01
N THR A 23 5.17 13.22 23.31
CA THR A 23 4.99 12.63 24.63
C THR A 23 4.67 11.16 24.40
N ASP A 24 5.56 10.28 24.86
CA ASP A 24 5.65 8.84 24.56
C ASP A 24 6.16 8.43 23.17
N VAL A 25 7.34 8.94 22.79
CA VAL A 25 8.22 8.18 21.87
C VAL A 25 8.74 6.96 22.63
N GLN A 26 7.89 5.93 22.63
CA GLN A 26 8.22 4.56 22.94
C GLN A 26 9.47 4.17 22.13
N LYS A 27 10.41 3.48 22.79
CA LYS A 27 11.61 2.92 22.15
C LYS A 27 11.20 2.06 20.96
N GLN A 28 11.22 2.61 19.75
CA GLN A 28 10.94 1.83 18.55
C GLN A 28 12.10 0.86 18.28
N PRO A 29 11.82 -0.39 17.87
CA PRO A 29 12.84 -1.41 17.66
C PRO A 29 13.75 -1.13 16.46
N PHE A 30 13.39 -0.16 15.60
CA PHE A 30 14.26 0.42 14.57
C PHE A 30 14.29 1.94 14.76
N SER A 31 15.49 2.51 14.86
CA SER A 31 15.70 3.94 14.64
C SER A 31 15.45 4.31 13.18
N GLU A 32 15.17 5.57 12.90
CA GLU A 32 15.01 6.06 11.52
C GLU A 32 16.24 5.73 10.65
N ALA A 33 17.45 5.82 11.22
CA ALA A 33 18.68 5.45 10.54
C ALA A 33 18.74 3.96 10.18
N GLU A 34 18.33 3.07 11.10
CA GLU A 34 18.27 1.63 10.84
C GLU A 34 17.20 1.29 9.80
N ALA A 35 16.05 1.97 9.83
CA ALA A 35 15.03 1.83 8.79
C ALA A 35 15.56 2.27 7.41
N LEU A 36 16.16 3.45 7.31
CA LEU A 36 16.73 3.95 6.04
C LEU A 36 17.83 3.01 5.51
N GLN A 37 18.68 2.48 6.39
CA GLN A 37 19.70 1.50 6.01
C GLN A 37 19.05 0.20 5.53
N TYR A 38 18.03 -0.29 6.25
CA TYR A 38 17.27 -1.48 5.85
C TYR A 38 16.70 -1.31 4.43
N PHE A 39 16.05 -0.19 4.13
CA PHE A 39 15.47 0.05 2.80
C PHE A 39 16.53 0.20 1.70
N ARG A 40 17.70 0.72 2.04
CA ARG A 40 18.83 0.79 1.11
C ARG A 40 19.36 -0.61 0.77
N GLU A 41 19.45 -1.49 1.76
CA GLU A 41 19.91 -2.87 1.60
C GLU A 41 18.84 -3.77 1.00
N ASN A 42 17.56 -3.40 1.16
CA ASN A 42 16.40 -4.16 0.71
C ASN A 42 15.54 -3.32 -0.25
N PRO A 43 16.07 -2.90 -1.41
CA PRO A 43 15.41 -1.94 -2.31
C PRO A 43 14.08 -2.42 -2.89
N TYR A 44 13.77 -3.71 -2.77
CA TYR A 44 12.51 -4.33 -3.21
C TYR A 44 11.33 -4.04 -2.28
N THR A 45 11.60 -3.60 -1.05
CA THR A 45 10.59 -3.32 0.00
C THR A 45 9.97 -1.93 -0.14
N LEU A 46 10.55 -1.09 -0.99
CA LEU A 46 9.98 0.20 -1.37
C LEU A 46 9.55 0.13 -2.83
N PRO A 47 8.39 0.70 -3.16
CA PRO A 47 8.10 1.11 -4.53
C PRO A 47 9.28 1.91 -5.11
N LYS A 48 9.65 1.67 -6.37
CA LYS A 48 10.87 2.29 -6.93
C LYS A 48 10.85 3.82 -6.93
N ASN A 49 9.71 4.51 -6.89
CA ASN A 49 9.62 5.95 -6.61
C ASN A 49 10.14 6.30 -5.21
N ALA A 50 9.66 5.61 -4.17
CA ALA A 50 10.18 5.74 -2.81
C ALA A 50 11.67 5.37 -2.75
N ARG A 51 12.13 4.36 -3.50
CA ARG A 51 13.57 4.05 -3.63
C ARG A 51 14.35 5.18 -4.29
N ILE A 52 13.87 5.77 -5.40
CA ILE A 52 14.57 6.88 -6.07
C ILE A 52 14.61 8.09 -5.13
N MET A 53 13.53 8.36 -4.39
CA MET A 53 13.54 9.40 -3.36
C MET A 53 14.55 9.08 -2.25
N LEU A 54 14.57 7.84 -1.75
CA LEU A 54 15.52 7.40 -0.74
C LEU A 54 16.97 7.50 -1.26
N GLU A 55 17.25 7.07 -2.49
CA GLU A 55 18.55 7.21 -3.13
C GLU A 55 18.93 8.68 -3.33
N ALA A 56 18.00 9.54 -3.73
CA ALA A 56 18.24 10.97 -3.87
C ALA A 56 18.57 11.63 -2.52
N VAL A 57 17.88 11.23 -1.45
CA VAL A 57 18.14 11.69 -0.09
C VAL A 57 19.49 11.14 0.40
N THR A 58 19.77 9.87 0.18
CA THR A 58 20.96 9.18 0.72
C THR A 58 22.24 9.40 -0.08
N LYS A 59 22.18 9.62 -1.40
CA LYS A 59 23.35 10.01 -2.22
C LYS A 59 23.92 11.37 -1.81
N ASN A 60 23.09 12.20 -1.18
CA ASN A 60 23.50 13.48 -0.60
C ASN A 60 23.88 13.37 0.88
N LEU A 61 23.68 12.21 1.52
CA LEU A 61 24.26 11.92 2.83
C LEU A 61 25.75 11.58 2.62
N PRO A 62 26.69 12.35 3.20
CA PRO A 62 28.10 12.03 3.06
C PRO A 62 28.39 10.63 3.64
N SER A 63 29.22 9.84 2.95
CA SER A 63 29.66 8.48 3.36
C SER A 63 30.36 8.42 4.73
N ASN A 64 30.58 9.57 5.34
CA ASN A 64 31.29 9.82 6.57
C ASN A 64 30.74 11.14 7.12
N LEU A 65 29.82 11.06 8.07
CA LEU A 65 29.25 12.20 8.81
C LEU A 65 30.34 12.91 9.62
N ASN A 66 31.09 13.79 8.95
CA ASN A 66 31.68 14.97 9.57
C ASN A 66 31.51 16.16 8.60
N LEU A 67 30.58 17.04 8.96
CA LEU A 67 30.00 18.07 8.10
C LEU A 67 30.94 19.26 7.90
N ARG A 68 31.54 19.41 6.72
CA ARG A 68 31.94 20.73 6.20
C ARG A 68 32.04 20.78 4.67
N LYS A 69 31.19 21.66 4.11
CA LYS A 69 31.28 22.41 2.85
C LYS A 69 31.33 21.62 1.52
N ARG A 70 30.18 21.62 0.83
CA ARG A 70 30.10 22.09 -0.57
C ARG A 70 28.66 22.46 -0.94
N GLN A 71 28.48 23.68 -1.43
CA GLN A 71 27.33 24.11 -2.20
C GLN A 71 27.70 23.95 -3.69
N SER A 72 26.97 23.12 -4.42
CA SER A 72 26.91 23.20 -5.88
C SER A 72 25.43 23.30 -6.29
N SER A 73 25.19 24.16 -7.28
CA SER A 73 23.87 24.67 -7.70
C SER A 73 23.02 23.67 -8.49
N GLU A 74 23.45 22.42 -8.65
CA GLU A 74 22.67 21.37 -9.33
C GLU A 74 21.85 20.51 -8.36
N ALA A 75 22.12 20.57 -7.05
CA ALA A 75 21.32 19.89 -6.02
C ALA A 75 19.91 20.50 -5.85
N ALA A 76 19.68 21.71 -6.34
CA ALA A 76 18.41 22.43 -6.17
C ALA A 76 17.23 21.80 -6.94
N ALA A 77 17.49 21.08 -8.03
CA ALA A 77 16.44 20.36 -8.77
C ALA A 77 16.11 18.99 -8.16
N TYR A 78 17.06 18.36 -7.46
CA TYR A 78 16.89 17.05 -6.82
C TYR A 78 16.37 17.13 -5.38
N LEU A 79 16.56 18.28 -4.72
CA LEU A 79 16.00 18.60 -3.42
C LEU A 79 14.54 19.08 -3.49
N GLY A 80 13.81 18.88 -4.60
CA GLY A 80 12.43 19.34 -4.76
C GLY A 80 11.47 18.84 -3.68
N SER A 81 11.69 17.65 -3.11
CA SER A 81 10.89 17.11 -1.99
C SER A 81 11.26 17.79 -0.69
N PHE A 82 12.52 18.18 -0.54
CA PHE A 82 12.99 19.09 0.51
C PHE A 82 12.47 20.53 0.30
N TRP A 83 12.29 20.97 -0.94
CA TRP A 83 11.77 22.30 -1.28
C TRP A 83 10.25 22.40 -1.08
N ASN A 84 9.49 21.31 -1.26
CA ASN A 84 8.07 21.23 -0.88
C ASN A 84 7.87 21.25 0.63
N VAL A 85 8.77 20.60 1.38
CA VAL A 85 8.84 20.79 2.83
C VAL A 85 9.09 22.27 3.11
N ILE A 86 10.06 22.92 2.45
CA ILE A 86 10.41 24.34 2.66
C ILE A 86 9.32 25.33 2.21
N THR A 87 8.61 25.12 1.11
CA THR A 87 7.51 26.00 0.66
C THR A 87 6.26 25.82 1.49
N SER A 88 6.03 24.60 2.00
CA SER A 88 4.98 24.37 2.99
C SER A 88 5.28 25.05 4.33
N LEU A 89 6.53 25.43 4.64
CA LEU A 89 6.89 26.11 5.90
C LEU A 89 6.21 27.48 6.05
N GLY A 90 5.63 28.05 4.98
CA GLY A 90 4.84 29.28 5.07
C GLY A 90 3.35 29.07 5.31
N LYS A 91 2.81 27.87 5.04
CA LYS A 91 1.39 27.57 5.22
C LYS A 91 1.18 26.85 6.54
N LYS A 92 0.32 27.41 7.40
CA LYS A 92 -0.07 26.76 8.65
C LYS A 92 -0.77 25.44 8.32
N LYS A 93 -0.16 24.31 8.69
CA LYS A 93 -0.79 22.98 8.59
C LYS A 93 -2.13 23.02 9.34
N PRO A 94 -3.22 22.50 8.76
CA PRO A 94 -4.49 22.42 9.47
C PRO A 94 -4.33 21.50 10.69
N VAL A 95 -5.01 21.84 11.77
CA VAL A 95 -5.01 21.02 12.99
C VAL A 95 -6.30 20.21 12.97
N ALA A 96 -6.19 18.89 13.11
CA ALA A 96 -7.35 18.02 13.21
C ALA A 96 -8.24 18.44 14.39
N SER A 97 -9.54 18.51 14.17
CA SER A 97 -10.52 18.79 15.23
C SER A 97 -11.03 17.53 15.93
N VAL A 98 -10.76 16.36 15.36
CA VAL A 98 -11.07 15.05 15.94
C VAL A 98 -9.80 14.32 16.38
N ALA A 99 -9.94 13.39 17.33
CA ALA A 99 -8.84 12.62 17.87
C ALA A 99 -8.10 11.83 16.78
N GLU A 100 -6.78 11.74 16.92
CA GLU A 100 -5.92 10.97 16.02
C GLU A 100 -6.13 9.46 16.18
N VAL A 101 -6.54 9.03 17.38
CA VAL A 101 -6.82 7.63 17.70
C VAL A 101 -8.21 7.55 18.32
N PHE A 102 -9.02 6.65 17.77
CA PHE A 102 -10.27 6.23 18.35
C PHE A 102 -10.22 4.74 18.63
N ALA A 103 -10.69 4.30 19.79
CA ALA A 103 -10.71 2.90 20.17
C ALA A 103 -12.02 2.57 20.90
N GLU A 104 -12.63 1.45 20.55
CA GLU A 104 -13.81 0.89 21.20
C GLU A 104 -13.83 -0.65 21.06
N PRO A 105 -14.60 -1.40 21.86
CA PRO A 105 -14.83 -2.81 21.58
C PRO A 105 -15.42 -3.00 20.18
N SER A 106 -14.90 -3.98 19.43
CA SER A 106 -15.40 -4.27 18.09
C SER A 106 -16.81 -4.84 18.15
N LYS A 107 -17.70 -4.27 17.34
CA LYS A 107 -19.08 -4.77 17.14
C LYS A 107 -19.17 -5.73 15.94
N ARG A 108 -18.08 -5.91 15.19
CA ARG A 108 -18.05 -6.69 13.95
C ARG A 108 -17.86 -8.20 14.22
N TYR A 109 -17.22 -8.53 15.33
CA TYR A 109 -16.83 -9.89 15.67
C TYR A 109 -17.58 -10.42 16.88
N PRO A 110 -17.70 -11.76 17.02
CA PRO A 110 -18.30 -12.38 18.18
C PRO A 110 -17.66 -11.88 19.49
N ALA A 111 -18.49 -11.61 20.50
CA ALA A 111 -18.04 -10.98 21.75
C ALA A 111 -16.99 -11.83 22.49
N GLU A 112 -17.01 -13.15 22.32
CA GLU A 112 -16.05 -14.09 22.87
C GLU A 112 -14.63 -13.88 22.37
N PHE A 113 -14.43 -13.29 21.19
CA PHE A 113 -13.09 -12.94 20.68
C PHE A 113 -12.48 -11.77 21.45
N LYS A 114 -13.31 -10.98 22.17
CA LYS A 114 -12.91 -9.75 22.84
C LYS A 114 -12.21 -8.76 21.90
N ALA A 115 -12.56 -8.81 20.62
CA ALA A 115 -11.95 -7.99 19.59
C ALA A 115 -12.16 -6.49 19.89
N GLN A 116 -11.14 -5.69 19.62
CA GLN A 116 -11.14 -4.25 19.71
C GLN A 116 -11.18 -3.65 18.30
N HIS A 117 -11.89 -2.55 18.15
CA HIS A 117 -11.84 -1.69 16.98
C HIS A 117 -10.96 -0.48 17.29
N LYS A 118 -10.03 -0.15 16.39
CA LYS A 118 -9.21 1.05 16.51
C LYS A 118 -9.03 1.72 15.17
N LYS A 119 -9.42 2.99 15.08
CA LYS A 119 -9.14 3.85 13.95
C LYS A 119 -7.93 4.74 14.28
N ILE A 120 -6.97 4.79 13.37
CA ILE A 120 -5.78 5.64 13.48
C ILE A 120 -5.74 6.58 12.28
N ARG A 121 -5.60 7.88 12.54
CA ARG A 121 -5.47 8.94 11.53
C ARG A 121 -3.99 9.29 11.33
N TYR A 122 -3.55 9.36 10.09
CA TYR A 122 -2.20 9.76 9.69
C TYR A 122 -2.30 11.04 8.85
N GLY A 123 -1.47 12.03 9.14
CA GLY A 123 -1.51 13.35 8.49
C GLY A 123 -1.40 14.52 9.48
N PRO A 124 -1.77 15.74 9.07
CA PRO A 124 -2.34 16.09 7.76
C PRO A 124 -1.36 15.91 6.61
N TYR A 125 -1.84 15.34 5.51
CA TYR A 125 -1.14 15.27 4.24
C TYR A 125 -1.62 16.36 3.29
N ARG A 126 -0.67 17.05 2.65
CA ARG A 126 -0.92 18.06 1.63
C ARG A 126 -0.98 17.39 0.27
N ILE A 127 -2.09 17.55 -0.45
CA ILE A 127 -2.21 17.13 -1.83
C ILE A 127 -2.12 18.38 -2.73
N PRO A 128 -1.13 18.48 -3.62
CA PRO A 128 -0.90 19.69 -4.42
C PRO A 128 -2.00 19.90 -5.47
N PRO A 129 -2.22 21.13 -5.95
CA PRO A 129 -3.09 21.37 -7.11
C PRO A 129 -2.47 20.78 -8.38
N THR A 130 -3.29 20.46 -9.39
CA THR A 130 -2.81 19.87 -10.66
C THR A 130 -1.83 20.76 -11.44
N SER A 131 -1.87 22.09 -11.25
CA SER A 131 -0.90 23.01 -11.87
C SER A 131 0.48 23.02 -11.22
N GLU A 132 0.61 22.48 -10.00
CA GLU A 132 1.88 22.45 -9.29
C GLU A 132 2.80 21.35 -9.83
N LYS A 133 3.98 21.77 -10.27
CA LYS A 133 5.06 20.88 -10.71
C LYS A 133 5.94 20.51 -9.51
N ASN A 134 5.52 19.48 -8.76
CA ASN A 134 6.27 18.91 -7.65
C ASN A 134 7.24 17.79 -8.09
N VAL A 135 7.82 17.08 -7.12
CA VAL A 135 8.76 15.97 -7.39
C VAL A 135 8.11 14.86 -8.19
N GLU A 136 6.88 14.50 -7.84
CA GLU A 136 6.08 13.49 -8.53
C GLU A 136 5.86 13.88 -9.99
N TYR A 137 5.59 15.15 -10.28
CA TYR A 137 5.55 15.65 -11.65
C TYR A 137 6.90 15.46 -12.37
N TYR A 138 8.02 15.88 -11.78
CA TYR A 138 9.30 15.76 -12.47
C TYR A 138 9.78 14.32 -12.63
N MET A 139 9.50 13.46 -11.65
CA MET A 139 9.99 12.08 -11.61
C MET A 139 9.06 11.10 -12.29
N LEU A 140 7.75 11.27 -12.13
CA LEU A 140 6.72 10.34 -12.58
C LEU A 140 5.86 10.92 -13.70
N GLN A 141 6.00 12.22 -13.99
CA GLN A 141 5.08 12.98 -14.84
C GLN A 141 3.67 13.04 -14.27
N ALA A 142 3.52 12.87 -12.95
CA ALA A 142 2.25 12.86 -12.26
C ALA A 142 1.85 14.22 -11.68
N THR A 143 0.76 14.81 -12.16
CA THR A 143 0.20 16.06 -11.63
C THR A 143 -0.71 15.82 -10.43
N GLY A 144 -0.73 16.76 -9.47
CA GLY A 144 -1.64 16.71 -8.33
C GLY A 144 -1.40 15.53 -7.37
N MET A 145 -0.32 14.76 -7.54
CA MET A 145 0.01 13.59 -6.73
C MET A 145 0.99 13.96 -5.61
N THR A 146 0.89 13.31 -4.47
CA THR A 146 1.96 13.29 -3.45
C THR A 146 2.18 11.87 -2.98
N ASN A 147 3.45 11.50 -2.78
CA ASN A 147 3.82 10.27 -2.10
C ASN A 147 4.51 10.60 -0.77
N THR A 148 4.10 9.92 0.30
CA THR A 148 4.71 10.02 1.63
C THR A 148 5.02 8.65 2.20
N LEU A 149 6.20 8.53 2.79
CA LEU A 149 6.62 7.34 3.54
C LEU A 149 6.80 7.71 5.01
N GLN A 150 6.02 7.07 5.88
CA GLN A 150 6.07 7.27 7.32
C GLN A 150 6.58 6.00 8.02
N PHE A 151 7.74 6.09 8.65
CA PHE A 151 8.24 5.05 9.55
C PHE A 151 7.63 5.16 10.94
N GLY A 152 7.55 4.02 11.63
CA GLY A 152 6.98 3.96 12.96
C GLY A 152 5.49 4.28 12.98
N ALA A 153 4.77 3.92 11.90
CA ALA A 153 3.33 4.01 11.86
C ALA A 153 2.74 3.27 13.08
N ARG A 154 1.74 3.89 13.72
CA ARG A 154 1.21 3.37 14.98
C ARG A 154 0.54 2.02 14.75
N LYS A 155 0.88 1.03 15.57
CA LYS A 155 0.24 -0.29 15.61
C LYS A 155 -1.16 -0.22 16.23
N PRO A 156 -2.07 -1.15 15.88
CA PRO A 156 -3.38 -1.21 16.53
C PRO A 156 -3.26 -1.55 18.02
N CYS A 157 -2.39 -2.49 18.39
CA CYS A 157 -2.04 -2.74 19.77
C CYS A 157 -1.01 -1.75 20.33
N GLY A 158 -0.92 -1.70 21.66
CA GLY A 158 0.06 -0.91 22.39
C GLY A 158 1.47 -1.49 22.31
N GLN A 159 2.12 -1.68 23.46
CA GLN A 159 3.49 -2.23 23.54
C GLN A 159 3.53 -3.77 23.56
N ASP A 160 2.40 -4.43 23.35
CA ASP A 160 2.27 -5.88 23.45
C ASP A 160 1.97 -6.50 22.07
N ASN A 161 1.95 -7.83 22.03
CA ASN A 161 1.56 -8.56 20.83
C ASN A 161 0.06 -8.37 20.57
N CYS A 162 -0.36 -8.48 19.32
CA CYS A 162 -1.76 -8.61 18.97
C CYS A 162 -1.96 -9.41 17.69
N MET A 163 -3.20 -9.82 17.47
CA MET A 163 -3.63 -10.50 16.25
C MET A 163 -4.63 -9.62 15.51
N ILE A 164 -4.30 -9.18 14.31
CA ILE A 164 -5.18 -8.37 13.47
C ILE A 164 -6.15 -9.30 12.74
N LEU A 165 -7.45 -9.00 12.86
CA LEU A 165 -8.55 -9.72 12.21
C LEU A 165 -8.92 -9.09 10.88
N ASP A 166 -8.93 -7.76 10.80
CA ASP A 166 -9.08 -7.02 9.55
C ASP A 166 -8.42 -5.63 9.59
N ILE A 167 -8.19 -5.07 8.41
CA ILE A 167 -7.68 -3.72 8.19
C ILE A 167 -8.46 -3.09 7.03
N LYS A 168 -8.88 -1.83 7.21
CA LYS A 168 -9.50 -1.03 6.16
C LYS A 168 -8.88 0.36 6.08
N ALA A 169 -8.70 0.86 4.86
CA ALA A 169 -8.21 2.22 4.61
C ALA A 169 -9.36 3.21 4.38
N GLY A 170 -9.14 4.45 4.78
CA GLY A 170 -10.03 5.58 4.50
C GLY A 170 -9.27 6.89 4.33
N MET A 171 -10.01 7.94 4.03
CA MET A 171 -9.52 9.32 4.06
C MET A 171 -10.56 10.20 4.72
N GLU A 172 -10.10 11.18 5.49
CA GLU A 172 -10.95 12.14 6.18
C GLU A 172 -10.40 13.57 6.04
N TYR A 173 -11.28 14.55 6.13
CA TYR A 173 -10.90 15.97 6.29
C TYR A 173 -10.59 16.30 7.75
N GLU A 174 -10.26 17.57 8.04
CA GLU A 174 -9.89 18.02 9.39
C GLU A 174 -10.99 17.83 10.44
N ASP A 175 -12.24 17.78 10.00
CA ASP A 175 -13.45 17.59 10.81
C ASP A 175 -13.83 16.11 11.01
N GLY A 176 -13.03 15.19 10.49
CA GLY A 176 -13.30 13.75 10.56
C GLY A 176 -14.34 13.26 9.56
N LYS A 177 -14.91 14.14 8.71
CA LYS A 177 -15.77 13.68 7.63
C LYS A 177 -14.95 12.90 6.63
N ALA A 178 -15.47 11.74 6.22
CA ALA A 178 -14.88 10.97 5.14
C ALA A 178 -14.75 11.85 3.89
N VAL A 179 -13.59 11.78 3.24
CA VAL A 179 -13.40 12.35 1.91
C VAL A 179 -14.28 11.52 0.96
N PRO A 180 -15.35 12.09 0.39
CA PRO A 180 -16.06 11.42 -0.68
C PRO A 180 -15.05 11.17 -1.79
N ASN A 181 -15.27 10.12 -2.58
CA ASN A 181 -14.42 9.72 -3.70
C ASN A 181 -14.04 10.86 -4.68
N ASN A 182 -13.40 10.52 -5.81
CA ASN A 182 -13.16 11.32 -7.02
C ASN A 182 -14.10 12.54 -7.28
N VAL A 183 -15.37 12.52 -6.87
CA VAL A 183 -16.29 13.67 -6.77
C VAL A 183 -15.66 14.94 -6.19
N THR A 184 -14.84 14.83 -5.14
CA THR A 184 -14.19 16.00 -4.51
C THR A 184 -12.78 16.25 -5.03
N GLY A 185 -12.37 15.56 -6.08
CA GLY A 185 -11.03 15.60 -6.65
C GLY A 185 -9.92 15.00 -5.79
N ALA A 186 -10.09 14.85 -4.46
CA ALA A 186 -9.13 14.13 -3.62
C ALA A 186 -9.45 12.63 -3.61
N TRP A 187 -8.44 11.80 -3.85
CA TRP A 187 -8.55 10.34 -3.73
C TRP A 187 -7.33 9.72 -3.06
N LEU A 188 -7.54 8.55 -2.45
CA LEU A 188 -6.43 7.71 -1.99
C LEU A 188 -5.98 6.94 -3.20
N HIS A 189 -4.83 7.28 -3.76
CA HIS A 189 -4.32 6.53 -4.90
C HIS A 189 -3.85 5.16 -4.43
N HIS A 190 -2.95 5.14 -3.44
CA HIS A 190 -2.53 3.91 -2.76
C HIS A 190 -2.23 4.18 -1.29
N VAL A 191 -2.45 3.19 -0.44
CA VAL A 191 -1.86 3.04 0.88
C VAL A 191 -1.26 1.65 0.95
N VAL A 192 -0.06 1.56 1.49
CA VAL A 192 0.67 0.31 1.71
C VAL A 192 1.21 0.33 3.13
N LEU A 193 0.77 -0.63 3.92
CA LEU A 193 1.24 -0.87 5.27
C LEU A 193 2.24 -2.03 5.25
N VAL A 194 3.48 -1.73 5.60
CA VAL A 194 4.57 -2.70 5.65
C VAL A 194 4.87 -3.01 7.11
N ASN A 195 4.82 -4.28 7.48
CA ASN A 195 5.36 -4.75 8.75
C ASN A 195 6.84 -5.07 8.60
N MET A 196 7.65 -4.70 9.58
CA MET A 196 9.09 -4.89 9.59
C MET A 196 9.53 -5.41 10.95
N GLY A 197 10.46 -6.36 10.95
CA GLY A 197 10.99 -6.95 12.17
C GLY A 197 11.85 -8.16 11.86
N LYS A 198 12.75 -8.51 12.79
CA LYS A 198 13.65 -9.68 12.62
C LYS A 198 12.89 -11.00 12.43
N GLU A 199 11.67 -11.07 12.96
CA GLU A 199 10.80 -12.25 12.89
C GLU A 199 9.67 -12.08 11.86
N VAL A 200 9.58 -10.93 11.20
CA VAL A 200 8.64 -10.72 10.09
C VAL A 200 9.15 -11.49 8.88
N ARG A 201 8.23 -12.16 8.19
CA ARG A 201 8.53 -12.93 7.00
C ARG A 201 7.39 -12.78 6.00
N ASP A 202 7.72 -12.16 4.87
CA ASP A 202 6.78 -12.03 3.76
C ASP A 202 6.46 -13.40 3.16
N ALA A 203 5.17 -13.71 3.02
CA ALA A 203 4.74 -14.99 2.47
C ALA A 203 4.97 -15.12 0.96
N THR A 204 5.15 -14.01 0.25
CA THR A 204 5.39 -13.99 -1.20
C THR A 204 6.86 -14.27 -1.50
N CYS A 205 7.77 -13.56 -0.83
CA CYS A 205 9.17 -13.45 -1.18
C CYS A 205 10.15 -13.92 -0.10
N ASP A 206 9.67 -14.35 1.08
CA ASP A 206 10.47 -14.82 2.23
C ASP A 206 11.50 -13.77 2.70
N LYS A 207 11.04 -12.53 2.91
CA LYS A 207 11.86 -11.36 3.28
C LYS A 207 11.50 -10.82 4.66
N ASP A 208 12.43 -10.09 5.29
CA ASP A 208 12.34 -9.57 6.67
C ASP A 208 11.42 -8.33 6.81
N SER A 209 10.58 -8.09 5.80
CA SER A 209 9.51 -7.11 5.80
C SER A 209 8.40 -7.63 4.92
N GLU A 210 7.16 -7.36 5.32
CA GLU A 210 5.98 -7.93 4.71
C GLU A 210 4.99 -6.81 4.38
N HIS A 211 4.43 -6.84 3.17
CA HIS A 211 3.31 -5.98 2.82
C HIS A 211 2.07 -6.62 3.44
N ILE A 212 1.57 -6.06 4.54
CA ILE A 212 0.50 -6.71 5.29
C ILE A 212 -0.87 -6.23 4.87
N PHE A 213 -0.95 -5.01 4.36
CA PHE A 213 -2.20 -4.42 3.94
C PHE A 213 -1.95 -3.34 2.93
N GLU A 214 -2.80 -3.31 1.92
CA GLU A 214 -2.73 -2.31 0.89
C GLU A 214 -4.15 -2.02 0.37
N SER A 215 -4.38 -0.80 -0.07
CA SER A 215 -5.67 -0.35 -0.62
C SER A 215 -5.44 0.92 -1.43
N GLY A 216 -6.28 1.21 -2.41
CA GLY A 216 -6.33 2.48 -3.11
C GLY A 216 -7.66 3.18 -2.90
N ASN A 217 -8.19 3.68 -4.00
CA ASN A 217 -9.32 4.58 -3.99
C ASN A 217 -10.63 3.88 -3.59
N GLU A 218 -10.74 2.61 -3.88
CA GLU A 218 -11.86 1.73 -3.62
C GLU A 218 -12.13 1.44 -2.15
N ARG A 219 -11.14 1.67 -1.27
CA ARG A 219 -11.24 1.47 0.19
C ARG A 219 -11.44 0.03 0.62
N SER A 220 -10.57 -0.81 0.10
CA SER A 220 -10.52 -2.23 0.34
C SER A 220 -10.43 -2.62 1.81
N ASP A 221 -11.24 -3.59 2.17
CA ASP A 221 -11.16 -4.28 3.45
C ASP A 221 -10.34 -5.56 3.27
N LEU A 222 -9.28 -5.68 4.05
CA LEU A 222 -8.49 -6.89 4.15
C LEU A 222 -8.88 -7.63 5.42
N LYS A 223 -9.49 -8.80 5.26
CA LYS A 223 -9.83 -9.67 6.38
C LYS A 223 -8.76 -10.77 6.48
N PHE A 224 -8.13 -10.92 7.64
CA PHE A 224 -7.34 -12.10 7.98
C PHE A 224 -8.19 -13.20 8.60
N TYR A 225 -9.31 -12.83 9.23
CA TYR A 225 -10.34 -13.76 9.67
C TYR A 225 -11.55 -13.68 8.72
N SER A 226 -11.87 -14.78 8.06
CA SER A 226 -13.09 -14.90 7.26
C SER A 226 -14.10 -15.73 8.06
N PRO A 227 -15.19 -15.12 8.57
CA PRO A 227 -16.22 -15.87 9.27
C PRO A 227 -16.88 -16.95 8.40
N GLU A 228 -16.93 -16.73 7.08
CA GLU A 228 -17.49 -17.66 6.09
C GLU A 228 -16.74 -18.99 6.09
N SER A 229 -15.42 -18.95 6.23
CA SER A 229 -14.56 -20.12 6.25
C SER A 229 -14.65 -20.96 7.54
N GLY A 230 -15.20 -20.36 8.61
CA GLY A 230 -15.17 -20.92 9.97
C GLY A 230 -13.76 -21.08 10.59
N MET A 231 -12.70 -20.72 9.86
CA MET A 231 -11.32 -20.89 10.31
C MET A 231 -10.87 -19.67 11.11
N LYS A 232 -10.42 -19.89 12.35
CA LYS A 232 -9.74 -18.86 13.14
C LYS A 232 -8.36 -18.59 12.52
N SER A 233 -8.22 -17.48 11.84
CA SER A 233 -6.95 -16.99 11.29
C SER A 233 -6.81 -15.49 11.53
N ALA A 234 -5.59 -15.03 11.78
CA ALA A 234 -5.29 -13.63 12.05
C ALA A 234 -3.85 -13.31 11.69
N TYR A 235 -3.54 -12.04 11.45
CA TYR A 235 -2.18 -11.59 11.25
C TYR A 235 -1.52 -11.28 12.59
N HIS A 236 -0.44 -11.98 12.94
CA HIS A 236 0.25 -11.74 14.21
C HIS A 236 1.21 -10.56 14.10
N VAL A 237 0.98 -9.57 14.95
CA VAL A 237 1.88 -8.42 15.16
C VAL A 237 2.60 -8.60 16.47
N ARG A 238 3.94 -8.63 16.41
CA ARG A 238 4.76 -8.80 17.60
C ARG A 238 5.10 -7.47 18.27
N LYS A 239 5.54 -7.55 19.52
CA LYS A 239 6.06 -6.40 20.27
C LYS A 239 7.22 -5.72 19.56
N SER A 240 8.15 -6.51 19.00
CA SER A 240 9.34 -6.05 18.28
C SER A 240 9.09 -5.57 16.85
N ASP A 241 7.86 -5.71 16.36
CA ASP A 241 7.51 -5.30 15.01
C ASP A 241 7.32 -3.78 14.95
N SER A 242 7.66 -3.20 13.79
CA SER A 242 7.45 -1.80 13.44
C SER A 242 6.69 -1.70 12.13
N PHE A 243 5.79 -0.73 12.01
CA PHE A 243 5.09 -0.47 10.75
C PHE A 243 5.73 0.69 9.99
N ALA A 244 5.77 0.57 8.66
CA ALA A 244 5.93 1.69 7.74
C ALA A 244 4.65 1.87 6.94
N LEU A 245 4.25 3.12 6.73
CA LEU A 245 3.09 3.48 5.94
C LEU A 245 3.54 4.28 4.72
N ASN A 246 3.41 3.68 3.54
CA ASN A 246 3.55 4.40 2.27
C ASN A 246 2.16 4.84 1.82
N THR A 247 2.01 6.12 1.53
CA THR A 247 0.74 6.71 1.08
C THR A 247 0.97 7.49 -0.20
N GLU A 248 0.16 7.19 -1.21
CA GLU A 248 0.02 7.96 -2.44
C GLU A 248 -1.37 8.59 -2.46
N LEU A 249 -1.40 9.91 -2.50
CA LEU A 249 -2.62 10.70 -2.56
C LEU A 249 -2.59 11.48 -3.85
N MET A 250 -3.76 11.76 -4.41
CA MET A 250 -3.82 12.62 -5.58
C MET A 250 -5.04 13.52 -5.59
N ASN A 251 -4.91 14.59 -6.34
CA ASN A 251 -5.85 15.67 -6.47
C ASN A 251 -6.10 15.94 -7.95
N MET A 252 -7.35 15.81 -8.34
CA MET A 252 -7.84 16.05 -9.70
C MET A 252 -8.24 17.50 -9.93
N GLU A 253 -8.18 18.35 -8.89
CA GLU A 253 -8.51 19.76 -8.98
C GLU A 253 -7.25 20.63 -8.96
N ASP A 254 -7.34 21.78 -9.62
CA ASP A 254 -6.31 22.82 -9.54
C ASP A 254 -6.40 23.65 -8.25
N LYS A 255 -6.65 22.97 -7.13
CA LYS A 255 -6.80 23.56 -5.80
C LYS A 255 -6.18 22.65 -4.75
N GLU A 256 -5.21 23.16 -4.00
CA GLU A 256 -4.58 22.42 -2.90
C GLU A 256 -5.60 21.86 -1.91
N LYS A 257 -5.35 20.63 -1.44
CA LYS A 257 -6.19 19.93 -0.45
C LYS A 257 -5.36 19.40 0.70
N TRP A 258 -6.02 19.23 1.85
CA TRP A 258 -5.44 18.63 3.05
C TRP A 258 -6.33 17.51 3.55
N VAL A 259 -5.75 16.37 3.85
CA VAL A 259 -6.47 15.16 4.24
C VAL A 259 -5.72 14.38 5.31
N TRP A 260 -6.42 13.46 5.95
CA TRP A 260 -5.87 12.44 6.82
C TRP A 260 -6.18 11.09 6.21
N VAL A 261 -5.19 10.20 6.16
CA VAL A 261 -5.44 8.79 5.86
C VAL A 261 -5.87 8.12 7.14
N THR A 262 -6.88 7.25 7.07
CA THR A 262 -7.29 6.43 8.21
C THR A 262 -6.98 4.98 7.95
N LEU A 263 -6.53 4.29 9.00
CA LEU A 263 -6.51 2.84 9.04
C LEU A 263 -7.41 2.39 10.19
N ASP A 264 -8.45 1.66 9.84
CA ASP A 264 -9.41 1.04 10.73
C ASP A 264 -8.99 -0.41 10.94
N TYR A 265 -8.69 -0.78 12.19
CA TYR A 265 -8.27 -2.12 12.56
C TYR A 265 -9.33 -2.78 13.42
N ASN A 266 -9.57 -4.06 13.21
CA ASN A 266 -10.12 -4.93 14.24
C ASN A 266 -9.05 -5.94 14.66
N TYR A 267 -8.83 -6.08 15.96
CA TYR A 267 -7.74 -6.91 16.48
C TYR A 267 -8.08 -7.53 17.85
N ILE A 268 -7.34 -8.57 18.23
CA ILE A 268 -7.38 -9.21 19.55
C ILE A 268 -6.05 -8.91 20.26
N ASP A 269 -6.11 -8.50 21.52
CA ASP A 269 -4.91 -8.31 22.34
C ASP A 269 -4.23 -9.64 22.66
N GLY A 270 -2.90 -9.64 22.63
CA GLY A 270 -2.09 -10.82 22.89
C GLY A 270 -1.96 -11.76 21.69
N PHE A 271 -1.46 -12.96 21.97
CA PHE A 271 -1.28 -14.02 21.00
C PHE A 271 -2.05 -15.26 21.47
N ASP A 272 -2.77 -15.91 20.56
CA ASP A 272 -3.51 -17.13 20.82
C ASP A 272 -3.10 -18.22 19.81
N PRO A 273 -2.45 -19.32 20.26
CA PRO A 273 -1.98 -20.38 19.37
C PRO A 273 -3.10 -21.18 18.69
N GLU A 274 -4.36 -21.02 19.10
CA GLU A 274 -5.50 -21.63 18.39
C GLU A 274 -5.75 -20.96 17.02
N TRP A 275 -5.25 -19.74 16.82
CA TRP A 275 -5.42 -18.99 15.59
C TRP A 275 -4.30 -19.31 14.61
N LYS A 276 -4.68 -19.61 13.37
CA LYS A 276 -3.71 -19.77 12.28
C LYS A 276 -3.10 -18.43 11.90
N GLU A 277 -1.84 -18.49 11.45
CA GLU A 277 -1.15 -17.31 10.93
C GLU A 277 -1.72 -16.97 9.54
N GLY A 278 -2.53 -15.92 9.47
CA GLY A 278 -3.04 -15.34 8.24
C GLY A 278 -1.97 -14.46 7.59
N LYS A 279 -1.64 -14.75 6.35
CA LYS A 279 -0.67 -14.02 5.53
C LYS A 279 -1.28 -13.66 4.19
N ILE A 280 -0.84 -12.57 3.59
CA ILE A 280 -1.20 -12.24 2.20
C ILE A 280 -0.06 -12.62 1.29
N VAL A 281 -0.37 -13.39 0.26
CA VAL A 281 0.56 -13.67 -0.84
C VAL A 281 0.17 -12.75 -2.00
N TRP A 282 1.02 -11.78 -2.32
CA TRP A 282 0.81 -10.76 -3.35
C TRP A 282 1.41 -11.20 -4.68
N ILE A 283 0.57 -11.49 -5.65
CA ILE A 283 0.95 -12.00 -6.96
C ILE A 283 0.56 -10.96 -8.01
N SER A 284 1.51 -10.52 -8.83
CA SER A 284 1.26 -9.50 -9.85
C SER A 284 1.74 -9.92 -11.21
N VAL A 285 1.13 -9.33 -12.24
CA VAL A 285 1.70 -9.37 -13.58
C VAL A 285 3.01 -8.58 -13.65
N GLY A 286 3.82 -8.89 -14.65
CA GLY A 286 5.13 -8.27 -14.84
C GLY A 286 6.28 -9.05 -14.19
N PRO A 287 7.44 -8.41 -13.99
CA PRO A 287 8.65 -9.09 -13.52
C PRO A 287 8.49 -9.62 -12.09
N ASP A 288 9.20 -10.71 -11.79
CA ASP A 288 9.25 -11.31 -10.46
C ASP A 288 9.69 -10.27 -9.41
N ARG A 289 8.80 -9.98 -8.46
CA ARG A 289 9.05 -9.03 -7.37
C ARG A 289 10.11 -9.50 -6.39
N CYS A 290 10.28 -10.80 -6.25
CA CYS A 290 11.15 -11.38 -5.24
C CYS A 290 12.62 -11.40 -5.68
N THR A 291 12.86 -11.62 -6.97
CA THR A 291 14.23 -11.64 -7.53
C THR A 291 14.59 -10.38 -8.29
N GLY A 292 13.61 -9.59 -8.75
CA GLY A 292 13.82 -8.42 -9.61
C GLY A 292 14.46 -8.75 -10.96
N LYS A 293 14.61 -10.04 -11.28
CA LYS A 293 15.16 -10.50 -12.55
C LYS A 293 14.02 -10.75 -13.51
N ASP A 294 14.25 -10.39 -14.77
CA ASP A 294 13.40 -10.79 -15.88
C ASP A 294 13.56 -12.32 -16.00
N THR A 295 12.63 -13.03 -15.36
CA THR A 295 12.59 -14.48 -15.37
C THR A 295 11.72 -14.88 -16.54
N ASN A 296 12.11 -15.93 -17.25
CA ASN A 296 11.29 -16.45 -18.34
C ASN A 296 9.93 -16.86 -17.75
N ASN A 297 8.91 -16.05 -18.02
CA ASN A 297 7.56 -16.35 -17.61
C ASN A 297 7.09 -17.61 -18.37
N PRO A 298 6.65 -18.67 -17.65
CA PRO A 298 6.27 -19.92 -18.30
C PRO A 298 5.06 -19.78 -19.25
N PHE A 299 4.33 -18.66 -19.17
CA PHE A 299 3.19 -18.36 -20.04
C PHE A 299 3.58 -17.61 -21.33
N GLY A 300 4.88 -17.32 -21.53
CA GLY A 300 5.39 -16.64 -22.71
C GLY A 300 5.77 -15.18 -22.46
N PRO A 301 6.10 -14.41 -23.53
CA PRO A 301 6.47 -13.01 -23.40
C PRO A 301 5.27 -12.16 -22.95
N THR A 302 5.55 -11.12 -22.17
CA THR A 302 4.55 -10.14 -21.74
C THR A 302 3.94 -9.40 -22.94
N ASN A 303 2.65 -9.04 -22.83
CA ASN A 303 1.96 -8.14 -23.76
C ASN A 303 2.16 -6.66 -23.40
N LEU A 304 3.07 -6.37 -22.48
CA LEU A 304 3.41 -5.04 -22.01
C LEU A 304 4.80 -4.58 -22.52
N THR A 305 4.98 -3.28 -22.68
CA THR A 305 6.30 -2.69 -22.91
C THR A 305 7.15 -2.72 -21.63
N ALA A 306 8.42 -2.35 -21.74
CA ALA A 306 9.30 -2.19 -20.57
C ALA A 306 8.78 -1.13 -19.57
N THR A 307 7.88 -0.24 -19.99
CA THR A 307 7.19 0.74 -19.15
C THR A 307 5.75 0.32 -18.84
N GLN A 308 5.46 -0.99 -18.90
CA GLN A 308 4.17 -1.58 -18.56
C GLN A 308 2.97 -1.07 -19.40
N GLN A 309 3.24 -0.44 -20.55
CA GLN A 309 2.19 0.00 -21.47
C GLN A 309 1.72 -1.18 -22.32
N PRO A 310 0.42 -1.30 -22.60
CA PRO A 310 -0.10 -2.38 -23.42
C PRO A 310 0.38 -2.27 -24.88
N MET A 311 0.73 -3.42 -25.48
CA MET A 311 1.11 -3.51 -26.90
C MET A 311 -0.07 -3.83 -27.82
N ARG A 312 -1.24 -4.12 -27.27
CA ARG A 312 -2.46 -4.54 -27.98
C ARG A 312 -3.70 -4.01 -27.28
N ASP A 313 -4.80 -3.88 -28.03
CA ASP A 313 -6.07 -3.42 -27.47
C ASP A 313 -6.74 -4.47 -26.57
N VAL A 314 -6.57 -5.75 -26.92
CA VAL A 314 -7.15 -6.90 -26.21
C VAL A 314 -6.04 -7.91 -26.00
N PHE A 315 -5.79 -8.28 -24.74
CA PHE A 315 -4.71 -9.19 -24.39
C PHE A 315 -4.93 -9.82 -23.02
N GLU A 316 -4.15 -10.88 -22.77
CA GLU A 316 -4.03 -11.51 -21.46
C GLU A 316 -2.63 -11.25 -20.92
N GLU A 317 -2.51 -11.11 -19.61
CA GLU A 317 -1.22 -11.02 -18.93
C GLU A 317 -1.18 -11.98 -17.74
N TYR A 318 -0.01 -12.52 -17.45
CA TYR A 318 0.18 -13.56 -16.45
C TYR A 318 1.26 -13.16 -15.44
N SER A 319 1.06 -13.51 -14.18
CA SER A 319 2.13 -13.41 -13.19
C SER A 319 3.13 -14.56 -13.32
N MET A 320 4.28 -14.40 -12.66
CA MET A 320 5.10 -15.55 -12.32
C MET A 320 4.35 -16.48 -11.35
N PRO A 321 4.49 -17.80 -11.48
CA PRO A 321 3.94 -18.72 -10.49
C PRO A 321 4.67 -18.60 -9.16
N TRP A 322 3.91 -18.36 -8.10
CA TRP A 322 4.34 -18.53 -6.73
C TRP A 322 4.21 -19.99 -6.31
N LYS A 323 5.21 -20.50 -5.59
CA LYS A 323 5.19 -21.86 -5.05
C LYS A 323 4.90 -21.83 -3.56
N THR A 324 3.86 -22.53 -3.14
CA THR A 324 3.50 -22.60 -1.73
C THR A 324 4.64 -23.25 -0.95
N PRO A 325 5.26 -22.56 0.03
CA PRO A 325 6.41 -23.11 0.73
C PRO A 325 6.05 -24.26 1.67
N LYS A 326 4.77 -24.38 2.07
CA LYS A 326 4.29 -25.36 3.05
C LYS A 326 2.79 -25.57 2.94
N ASP A 327 2.30 -26.61 3.61
CA ASP A 327 0.87 -26.85 3.73
C ASP A 327 0.14 -25.69 4.43
N GLY A 328 -1.08 -25.42 3.98
CA GLY A 328 -1.92 -24.35 4.51
C GLY A 328 -3.30 -24.36 3.89
N PHE A 329 -3.98 -23.22 3.96
CA PHE A 329 -5.31 -23.04 3.40
C PHE A 329 -5.43 -21.68 2.73
N LEU A 330 -5.92 -21.67 1.50
CA LEU A 330 -6.35 -20.46 0.82
C LEU A 330 -7.77 -20.13 1.28
N LEU A 331 -7.95 -18.94 1.86
CA LEU A 331 -9.19 -18.48 2.50
C LEU A 331 -9.93 -17.42 1.68
N GLY A 332 -9.21 -16.71 0.84
CA GLY A 332 -9.81 -15.75 -0.07
C GLY A 332 -8.80 -15.16 -1.05
N ALA A 333 -9.31 -14.44 -2.03
CA ALA A 333 -8.52 -13.74 -3.02
C ALA A 333 -9.22 -12.47 -3.48
N ASN A 334 -8.41 -11.42 -3.60
CA ASN A 334 -8.81 -10.06 -3.88
C ASN A 334 -7.95 -9.57 -5.04
N SER A 335 -8.46 -8.74 -5.96
CA SER A 335 -7.66 -8.19 -7.07
C SER A 335 -7.79 -6.70 -7.23
N HIS A 336 -6.76 -6.14 -7.83
CA HIS A 336 -6.70 -4.77 -8.32
C HIS A 336 -6.24 -4.76 -9.76
N LEU A 337 -6.91 -3.93 -10.54
CA LEU A 337 -6.78 -3.79 -11.98
C LEU A 337 -6.85 -2.29 -12.26
N HIS A 338 -5.99 -1.83 -13.17
CA HIS A 338 -6.18 -0.52 -13.78
C HIS A 338 -7.26 -0.58 -14.87
N ASP A 339 -7.77 0.60 -15.26
CA ASP A 339 -8.79 0.71 -16.31
C ASP A 339 -8.39 0.02 -17.62
N GLY A 340 -9.40 -0.54 -18.28
CA GLY A 340 -9.27 -1.49 -19.38
C GLY A 340 -9.17 -2.95 -18.94
N GLY A 341 -8.92 -3.20 -17.66
CA GLY A 341 -9.02 -4.54 -17.07
C GLY A 341 -10.48 -5.00 -17.01
N VAL A 342 -10.71 -6.27 -17.37
CA VAL A 342 -12.03 -6.92 -17.36
C VAL A 342 -12.16 -7.83 -16.14
N GLU A 343 -11.17 -8.69 -15.92
CA GLU A 343 -11.17 -9.62 -14.78
C GLU A 343 -9.75 -10.10 -14.44
N THR A 344 -9.58 -10.51 -13.19
CA THR A 344 -8.41 -11.24 -12.68
C THR A 344 -8.83 -12.62 -12.23
N GLN A 345 -8.15 -13.65 -12.72
CA GLN A 345 -8.37 -15.04 -12.34
C GLN A 345 -7.19 -15.56 -11.54
N VAL A 346 -7.44 -16.14 -10.37
CA VAL A 346 -6.41 -16.84 -9.57
C VAL A 346 -6.47 -18.32 -9.88
N TYR A 347 -5.32 -18.88 -10.25
CA TYR A 347 -5.15 -20.29 -10.55
C TYR A 347 -4.33 -20.97 -9.47
N LEU A 348 -4.80 -22.14 -9.01
CA LEU A 348 -4.06 -23.08 -8.17
C LEU A 348 -3.88 -24.38 -8.99
N ASP A 349 -2.63 -24.75 -9.26
CA ASP A 349 -2.26 -25.91 -10.09
C ASP A 349 -3.04 -25.99 -11.42
N ASN A 350 -3.09 -24.85 -12.12
CA ASN A 350 -3.79 -24.67 -13.40
C ASN A 350 -5.32 -24.80 -13.34
N LYS A 351 -5.91 -24.82 -12.14
CA LYS A 351 -7.35 -24.70 -11.94
C LYS A 351 -7.70 -23.31 -11.45
N ALA A 352 -8.59 -22.61 -12.16
CA ALA A 352 -9.13 -21.34 -11.67
C ALA A 352 -9.90 -21.60 -10.37
N VAL A 353 -9.48 -20.94 -9.29
CA VAL A 353 -10.10 -21.02 -7.95
C VAL A 353 -10.83 -19.73 -7.59
N CYS A 354 -10.49 -18.62 -8.23
CA CYS A 354 -11.16 -17.34 -8.06
C CYS A 354 -11.25 -16.58 -9.40
N THR A 355 -12.33 -15.84 -9.60
CA THR A 355 -12.45 -14.84 -10.67
C THR A 355 -12.99 -13.56 -10.06
N SER A 356 -12.18 -12.52 -10.09
CA SER A 356 -12.56 -11.15 -9.74
C SER A 356 -12.92 -10.38 -11.00
N GLN A 357 -14.14 -9.90 -11.11
CA GLN A 357 -14.63 -9.11 -12.24
C GLN A 357 -14.61 -7.63 -11.89
N ALA A 358 -14.07 -6.82 -12.81
CA ALA A 358 -14.14 -5.38 -12.73
C ALA A 358 -15.52 -4.88 -13.18
N SER A 359 -16.02 -3.89 -12.47
CA SER A 359 -17.24 -3.17 -12.80
C SER A 359 -16.94 -1.68 -12.91
N TYR A 360 -17.50 -1.05 -13.93
CA TYR A 360 -17.20 0.32 -14.32
C TYR A 360 -18.38 1.24 -14.03
N SER A 361 -18.09 2.49 -13.69
CA SER A 361 -19.13 3.51 -13.49
C SER A 361 -18.56 4.91 -13.65
N LYS A 362 -19.42 5.84 -14.11
CA LYS A 362 -19.13 7.28 -14.13
C LYS A 362 -19.37 7.92 -12.77
N ASP A 363 -20.33 7.37 -12.04
CA ASP A 363 -20.91 7.97 -10.83
C ASP A 363 -20.55 7.19 -9.58
N ALA A 364 -19.76 6.12 -9.68
CA ALA A 364 -19.48 5.28 -8.53
C ALA A 364 -18.89 6.09 -7.38
N PRO A 365 -19.64 6.22 -6.27
CA PRO A 365 -19.03 6.61 -5.02
C PRO A 365 -18.11 5.44 -4.67
N ALA A 366 -16.79 5.64 -4.65
CA ALA A 366 -15.88 4.57 -4.24
C ALA A 366 -16.32 4.06 -2.87
N GLY A 367 -16.37 2.74 -2.76
CA GLY A 367 -16.72 2.07 -1.52
C GLY A 367 -18.21 1.99 -1.20
N MET A 368 -19.13 2.14 -2.16
CA MET A 368 -20.52 1.70 -1.92
C MET A 368 -20.56 0.18 -1.77
N SER A 369 -20.53 -0.22 -0.49
CA SER A 369 -20.94 -1.54 -0.06
C SER A 369 -22.38 -1.77 -0.47
N SER A 370 -22.66 -2.76 -1.32
CA SER A 370 -24.02 -3.04 -1.80
C SER A 370 -25.00 -3.16 -0.62
N PRO A 371 -26.11 -2.39 -0.60
CA PRO A 371 -27.08 -2.47 0.47
C PRO A 371 -27.99 -3.68 0.25
N GLY A 372 -27.69 -4.82 0.88
CA GLY A 372 -28.69 -5.91 0.95
C GLY A 372 -28.21 -7.35 1.01
N GLY A 373 -26.92 -7.63 1.21
CA GLY A 373 -26.44 -9.01 1.46
C GLY A 373 -25.66 -9.06 2.77
N SER A 374 -26.28 -9.55 3.85
CA SER A 374 -25.55 -10.00 5.02
C SER A 374 -24.40 -10.92 4.59
N MET A 375 -23.17 -10.51 4.90
CA MET A 375 -21.87 -11.13 4.55
C MET A 375 -21.28 -10.82 3.16
N ALA A 376 -21.96 -10.03 2.33
CA ALA A 376 -21.40 -9.43 1.12
C ALA A 376 -20.96 -8.00 1.43
N SER A 377 -19.66 -7.75 1.59
CA SER A 377 -19.14 -6.38 1.54
C SER A 377 -17.96 -6.28 0.57
N PRO A 378 -17.93 -5.27 -0.30
CA PRO A 378 -17.34 -5.33 -1.63
C PRO A 378 -16.04 -4.55 -1.74
N SER A 379 -15.38 -4.74 -2.88
CA SER A 379 -14.10 -4.19 -3.33
C SER A 379 -12.93 -4.44 -2.39
N SER A 380 -12.01 -5.23 -2.89
CA SER A 380 -10.75 -5.53 -2.27
C SER A 380 -9.68 -5.53 -3.36
N GLU A 381 -8.91 -4.48 -3.37
CA GLU A 381 -7.87 -4.03 -4.28
C GLU A 381 -6.58 -3.91 -3.47
N MET A 382 -5.50 -4.23 -4.15
CA MET A 382 -4.38 -4.98 -3.65
C MET A 382 -3.13 -4.51 -4.41
N PRO A 383 -2.23 -3.72 -3.83
CA PRO A 383 -0.91 -3.50 -4.41
C PRO A 383 0.05 -4.68 -4.25
N GLY A 384 1.31 -4.35 -4.04
CA GLY A 384 2.35 -4.91 -4.80
C GLY A 384 3.08 -3.77 -5.43
N GLY A 385 4.21 -3.42 -4.80
CA GLY A 385 4.98 -2.24 -5.15
C GLY A 385 5.58 -2.36 -6.54
N HIS A 386 4.79 -2.09 -7.58
CA HIS A 386 5.30 -1.59 -8.83
C HIS A 386 5.46 -0.08 -8.69
N SER A 387 6.67 0.43 -8.96
CA SER A 387 6.81 1.85 -9.19
C SER A 387 6.09 2.25 -10.45
N HIS A 388 5.36 3.34 -10.38
CA HIS A 388 5.02 4.12 -11.54
C HIS A 388 6.27 4.44 -12.36
N SER A 389 6.29 3.98 -13.60
CA SER A 389 7.42 4.19 -14.49
C SER A 389 7.25 5.53 -15.24
N LYS A 390 7.78 6.63 -14.69
CA LYS A 390 8.09 7.92 -15.37
C LYS A 390 7.00 8.63 -16.21
N ARG A 391 5.82 8.09 -16.48
CA ARG A 391 4.86 8.66 -17.45
C ARG A 391 3.40 8.64 -17.02
N GLN A 392 3.10 8.04 -15.89
CA GLN A 392 1.74 8.07 -15.37
C GLN A 392 1.35 9.51 -15.04
N MET A 393 0.18 9.93 -15.52
CA MET A 393 -0.53 11.09 -15.00
C MET A 393 -0.01 12.46 -15.43
N GLY A 394 0.17 12.66 -16.73
CA GLY A 394 0.06 14.02 -17.25
C GLY A 394 -1.21 14.72 -16.76
N PRO A 395 -1.26 16.06 -16.78
CA PRO A 395 -2.56 16.73 -16.71
C PRO A 395 -3.45 16.05 -17.76
N PRO A 396 -4.75 15.82 -17.51
CA PRO A 396 -5.61 15.23 -18.51
C PRO A 396 -5.32 15.99 -19.80
N ALA A 397 -4.73 15.30 -20.80
CA ALA A 397 -4.72 15.85 -22.14
C ALA A 397 -6.17 16.29 -22.35
N ALA A 398 -6.41 17.49 -22.87
CA ALA A 398 -7.74 18.11 -22.87
C ALA A 398 -8.87 17.27 -23.54
N GLY A 399 -8.63 16.01 -23.91
CA GLY A 399 -9.59 14.98 -24.29
C GLY A 399 -9.73 13.76 -23.34
N HIS A 400 -9.07 13.68 -22.18
CA HIS A 400 -9.57 12.83 -21.09
C HIS A 400 -10.69 13.57 -20.41
N GLY A 401 -11.88 13.45 -20.98
CA GLY A 401 -13.08 13.93 -20.32
C GLY A 401 -13.12 13.34 -18.92
N MET A 402 -13.28 14.21 -17.92
CA MET A 402 -13.59 13.89 -16.51
C MET A 402 -14.95 13.14 -16.37
N GLY A 403 -15.35 12.36 -17.37
CA GLY A 403 -16.62 11.65 -17.49
C GLY A 403 -16.52 10.32 -18.23
N GLY A 404 -15.30 9.79 -18.39
CA GLY A 404 -15.11 8.37 -18.72
C GLY A 404 -15.50 7.50 -17.53
N GLU A 405 -15.93 6.27 -17.80
CA GLU A 405 -16.13 5.28 -16.73
C GLU A 405 -14.78 4.80 -16.22
N HIS A 406 -14.64 4.69 -14.90
CA HIS A 406 -13.48 4.08 -14.25
C HIS A 406 -13.93 2.80 -13.55
N ILE A 407 -12.97 1.91 -13.25
CA ILE A 407 -13.23 0.78 -12.35
C ILE A 407 -13.75 1.35 -11.03
N ALA A 408 -14.99 0.99 -10.74
CA ALA A 408 -15.71 1.38 -9.55
C ALA A 408 -15.56 0.35 -8.43
N HIS A 409 -15.43 -0.92 -8.84
CA HIS A 409 -15.45 -2.06 -7.95
C HIS A 409 -14.91 -3.30 -8.67
N GLN A 410 -14.22 -4.16 -7.92
CA GLN A 410 -13.82 -5.50 -8.32
C GLN A 410 -14.40 -6.54 -7.35
N THR A 411 -14.96 -7.63 -7.89
CA THR A 411 -15.47 -8.71 -7.02
C THR A 411 -14.34 -9.39 -6.26
N HIS A 412 -14.66 -10.08 -5.18
CA HIS A 412 -13.67 -10.82 -4.40
C HIS A 412 -14.15 -12.26 -4.21
N CYS A 413 -13.22 -13.14 -3.88
CA CYS A 413 -13.53 -14.51 -3.52
C CYS A 413 -13.27 -14.69 -2.03
N ALA A 414 -14.34 -14.93 -1.28
CA ALA A 414 -14.27 -15.49 0.07
C ALA A 414 -14.64 -16.97 -0.02
N PHE A 415 -13.76 -17.86 0.45
CA PHE A 415 -14.03 -19.29 0.40
C PHE A 415 -14.77 -19.73 1.66
N ASP A 416 -16.03 -20.13 1.48
CA ASP A 416 -16.86 -20.76 2.53
C ASP A 416 -16.20 -22.03 3.07
N LYS A 417 -15.45 -22.72 2.22
CA LYS A 417 -14.60 -23.85 2.58
C LYS A 417 -13.15 -23.51 2.25
N PRO A 418 -12.26 -23.41 3.25
CA PRO A 418 -10.83 -23.25 3.04
C PRO A 418 -10.31 -24.21 1.97
N VAL A 419 -9.66 -23.68 0.94
CA VAL A 419 -9.05 -24.50 -0.13
C VAL A 419 -7.70 -25.01 0.37
N PRO A 420 -7.50 -26.33 0.51
CA PRO A 420 -6.22 -26.86 0.99
C PRO A 420 -5.09 -26.49 0.04
N LEU A 421 -3.95 -26.07 0.59
CA LEU A 421 -2.69 -25.88 -0.10
C LEU A 421 -1.68 -26.89 0.41
N LYS A 422 -0.91 -27.48 -0.50
CA LYS A 422 0.24 -28.34 -0.21
C LYS A 422 1.54 -27.64 -0.56
N SER A 423 2.59 -27.99 0.18
CA SER A 423 3.95 -27.54 -0.17
C SER A 423 4.27 -27.92 -1.62
N GLY A 424 4.68 -26.94 -2.43
CA GLY A 424 4.98 -27.10 -3.85
C GLY A 424 3.84 -26.78 -4.81
N ASP A 425 2.60 -26.64 -4.33
CA ASP A 425 1.48 -26.19 -5.15
C ASP A 425 1.80 -24.84 -5.80
N SER A 426 1.31 -24.64 -7.02
CA SER A 426 1.58 -23.47 -7.84
C SER A 426 0.39 -22.53 -7.87
N MET A 427 0.59 -21.27 -7.47
CA MET A 427 -0.42 -20.23 -7.60
C MET A 427 0.04 -19.13 -8.57
N TYR A 428 -0.82 -18.67 -9.46
CA TYR A 428 -0.57 -17.53 -10.35
C TYR A 428 -1.87 -16.81 -10.68
N ILE A 429 -1.76 -15.63 -11.29
CA ILE A 429 -2.91 -14.91 -11.84
C ILE A 429 -2.84 -14.81 -13.35
N LYS A 430 -4.02 -14.84 -13.97
CA LYS A 430 -4.28 -14.41 -15.35
C LYS A 430 -5.19 -13.19 -15.32
N CYS A 431 -4.85 -12.17 -16.09
CA CYS A 431 -5.59 -10.92 -16.13
C CYS A 431 -6.00 -10.64 -17.56
N ASN A 432 -7.28 -10.34 -17.78
CA ASN A 432 -7.81 -10.06 -19.11
C ASN A 432 -8.04 -8.56 -19.27
N TYR A 433 -7.56 -8.00 -20.37
CA TYR A 433 -7.75 -6.60 -20.75
C TYR A 433 -8.48 -6.50 -22.08
N ASP A 434 -9.44 -5.58 -22.16
CA ASP A 434 -10.17 -5.25 -23.39
C ASP A 434 -10.45 -3.74 -23.45
N PHE A 435 -9.54 -3.01 -24.11
CA PHE A 435 -9.67 -1.56 -24.27
C PHE A 435 -10.78 -1.14 -25.24
N ARG A 436 -11.42 -2.09 -25.91
CA ARG A 436 -12.60 -1.84 -26.76
C ARG A 436 -13.86 -1.87 -25.93
N ALA A 437 -13.89 -2.69 -24.88
CA ALA A 437 -14.98 -2.73 -23.91
C ALA A 437 -14.87 -1.58 -22.90
N HIS A 438 -13.67 -1.36 -22.35
CA HIS A 438 -13.43 -0.34 -21.32
C HIS A 438 -12.21 0.49 -21.67
N ALA A 439 -12.34 1.81 -21.79
CA ALA A 439 -11.20 2.64 -22.15
C ALA A 439 -10.08 2.55 -21.09
N GLY A 440 -8.85 2.32 -21.54
CA GLY A 440 -7.68 2.41 -20.66
C GLY A 440 -7.34 3.85 -20.31
N MET A 441 -6.62 4.03 -19.20
CA MET A 441 -6.00 5.30 -18.85
C MET A 441 -5.03 5.72 -19.97
N LYS A 442 -4.89 7.02 -20.24
CA LYS A 442 -3.85 7.55 -21.13
C LYS A 442 -3.06 8.64 -20.43
N ASN A 443 -1.80 8.73 -20.81
CA ASN A 443 -0.85 9.69 -20.25
C ASN A 443 -1.02 11.11 -20.85
N ALA A 444 -0.14 12.03 -20.47
CA ALA A 444 -0.10 13.42 -20.97
C ALA A 444 -0.10 13.55 -22.50
N LYS A 445 0.39 12.52 -23.21
CA LYS A 445 0.56 12.48 -24.66
C LYS A 445 -0.64 11.83 -25.36
N GLY A 446 -1.63 11.35 -24.61
CA GLY A 446 -2.77 10.60 -25.15
C GLY A 446 -2.44 9.15 -25.54
N GLU A 447 -1.29 8.62 -25.12
CA GLU A 447 -0.91 7.21 -25.29
C GLU A 447 -1.45 6.39 -24.11
N LEU A 448 -1.86 5.13 -24.33
CA LEU A 448 -2.26 4.23 -23.23
C LEU A 448 -1.20 4.22 -22.12
N ASP A 449 -1.67 4.37 -20.90
CA ASP A 449 -0.83 4.39 -19.71
C ASP A 449 -0.45 2.96 -19.30
N GLU A 450 0.40 2.84 -18.28
CA GLU A 450 0.71 1.53 -17.71
C GLU A 450 -0.54 0.87 -17.13
N VAL A 451 -0.71 -0.41 -17.45
CA VAL A 451 -1.69 -1.26 -16.77
C VAL A 451 -1.04 -1.95 -15.59
N MET A 452 -1.87 -2.30 -14.61
CA MET A 452 -1.46 -3.05 -13.44
C MET A 452 -2.51 -4.10 -13.16
N ALA A 453 -2.05 -5.31 -12.86
CA ALA A 453 -2.90 -6.33 -12.31
C ALA A 453 -2.20 -7.04 -11.16
N ILE A 454 -2.88 -7.09 -10.03
CA ILE A 454 -2.37 -7.71 -8.83
C ILE A 454 -3.51 -8.43 -8.15
N ALA A 455 -3.23 -9.60 -7.63
CA ALA A 455 -4.06 -10.20 -6.61
C ALA A 455 -3.24 -10.32 -5.34
N GLY A 456 -3.92 -10.26 -4.20
CA GLY A 456 -3.39 -11.00 -3.07
C GLY A 456 -4.41 -11.95 -2.51
N THR A 457 -3.82 -12.96 -1.90
CA THR A 457 -4.51 -14.18 -1.55
C THR A 457 -4.26 -14.42 -0.08
N LEU A 458 -5.35 -14.51 0.68
CA LEU A 458 -5.28 -14.78 2.10
C LEU A 458 -4.96 -16.25 2.29
N VAL A 459 -3.79 -16.53 2.82
CA VAL A 459 -3.35 -17.88 3.15
C VAL A 459 -3.21 -18.02 4.66
N ALA A 460 -3.86 -19.02 5.23
CA ALA A 460 -3.72 -19.39 6.62
C ALA A 460 -2.76 -20.58 6.75
N PHE A 461 -1.77 -20.42 7.62
CA PHE A 461 -0.78 -21.45 7.91
C PHE A 461 -0.78 -21.86 9.38
N ASP A 462 -0.27 -23.04 9.67
CA ASP A 462 0.03 -23.43 11.06
C ASP A 462 1.16 -22.56 11.63
N TYR A 463 0.96 -22.13 12.87
CA TYR A 463 1.81 -21.12 13.53
C TYR A 463 3.24 -21.58 13.79
N ASP A 464 3.43 -22.85 14.17
CA ASP A 464 4.71 -23.43 14.61
C ASP A 464 5.85 -23.28 13.58
N TYR A 465 5.50 -23.11 12.31
CA TYR A 465 6.47 -22.95 11.24
C TYR A 465 7.36 -21.72 11.39
N TRP A 466 6.79 -20.53 11.62
CA TRP A 466 7.56 -19.28 11.60
C TRP A 466 8.49 -19.15 12.80
N GLN A 467 8.15 -19.81 13.91
CA GLN A 467 9.02 -19.91 15.09
C GLN A 467 10.27 -20.77 14.79
N SER A 468 10.11 -21.87 14.03
CA SER A 468 11.15 -22.89 13.88
C SER A 468 12.38 -22.45 13.07
N ARG A 469 12.24 -21.47 12.16
CA ARG A 469 13.34 -20.99 11.30
C ARG A 469 14.35 -20.09 12.02
N ASN A 470 13.99 -19.51 13.15
CA ASN A 470 14.89 -18.60 13.88
C ASN A 470 15.85 -19.32 14.83
N GLY A 471 15.93 -20.66 14.80
CA GLY A 471 16.91 -21.43 15.57
C GLY A 471 16.68 -21.45 17.09
N THR A 472 15.76 -20.62 17.60
CA THR A 472 15.26 -20.68 18.98
C THR A 472 14.17 -21.74 19.08
N ARG A 473 14.55 -23.03 18.97
CA ARG A 473 13.74 -24.08 19.61
C ARG A 473 13.75 -23.77 21.12
N ARG A 474 12.56 -23.50 21.67
CA ARG A 474 12.36 -23.43 23.12
C ARG A 474 12.70 -24.75 23.79
#